data_AF-A0A5C3KT80-F1
#
_entry.id   AF-A0A5C3KT80-F1
#
_cell.length_a   1.000
_cell.length_b   1.000
_cell.length_c   1.000
_cell.angle_alpha   90.00
_cell.angle_beta   90.00
_cell.angle_gamma   90.00
#
_symmetry.space_group_name_H-M   'P 1'
#
loop_
_entity.id
_entity.type
_entity.pdbx_description
1 polymer ?
#
loop_
_entity_poly.entity_id
_entity_poly.type
_entity_poly.pdbx_seq_one_letter_code
_entity_poly.pdbx_strand_id
1 'polypeptide(L)'
;MSSSDLEQFEQSLNQIGLTYIKSSFGNLIISIFASGIQCFMCLYCLSRLLESTQESRKGRSAYVAVGCLIFVTYALAASLDALNMFDILLPASNGIDISDYMLEPATWSNYLILSCYAVLLILGDGLLLYRCYIVLDTRRWIIAFPTLTYVGMIATSIAHVVLVSADSESGTALEGACVGLSVATNVTITSLIAFHLIKSQRALARALPEKDVAIYGSIAAILVESAVPLMIAGLGYFVTTFAFFPNVWTPADLNSVLASNVTFATLYYAFVAISPLMIIFRVTNGRSWTTGTDASGDVSRRAVHSGPLVFARGTVGDEEASYHPRRESSELKVASSSGMNSNSTFGGRF
;
A
#
# COMPACT_ATOMS: atom_id res chain seq x y z
N MET A 1 32.79 -28.81 -34.68
CA MET A 1 33.25 -27.87 -33.64
C MET A 1 34.73 -28.14 -33.46
N SER A 2 35.60 -27.18 -33.77
CA SER A 2 37.04 -27.29 -33.52
C SER A 2 37.31 -27.38 -32.02
N SER A 3 38.45 -27.92 -31.60
CA SER A 3 38.86 -27.92 -30.18
C SER A 3 38.91 -26.49 -29.61
N SER A 4 39.26 -25.51 -30.45
CA SER A 4 39.21 -24.08 -30.12
C SER A 4 37.79 -23.57 -29.86
N ASP A 5 36.80 -24.08 -30.60
CA ASP A 5 35.41 -23.62 -30.50
C ASP A 5 34.75 -24.19 -29.23
N LEU A 6 35.12 -25.43 -28.85
CA LEU A 6 34.70 -26.06 -27.60
C LEU A 6 35.25 -25.32 -26.38
N GLU A 7 36.54 -24.99 -26.39
CA GLU A 7 37.18 -24.26 -25.29
C GLU A 7 36.59 -22.86 -25.11
N GLN A 8 36.32 -22.15 -26.22
CA GLN A 8 35.68 -20.85 -26.18
C GLN A 8 34.23 -20.91 -25.67
N PHE A 9 33.51 -21.98 -26.00
CA PHE A 9 32.16 -22.22 -25.53
C PHE A 9 32.12 -22.51 -24.02
N GLU A 10 32.99 -23.39 -23.52
CA GLU A 10 33.10 -23.70 -22.09
C GLU A 10 33.48 -22.47 -21.26
N GLN A 11 34.42 -21.64 -21.75
CA GLN A 11 34.76 -20.38 -21.09
C GLN A 11 33.58 -19.42 -21.02
N SER A 12 32.77 -19.35 -22.09
CA SER A 12 31.58 -18.49 -22.13
C SER A 12 30.52 -18.96 -21.14
N LEU A 13 30.24 -20.27 -21.08
CA LEU A 13 29.31 -20.85 -20.11
C LEU A 13 29.77 -20.63 -18.67
N ASN A 14 31.05 -20.85 -18.39
CA ASN A 14 31.62 -20.61 -17.07
C ASN A 14 31.43 -19.14 -16.64
N GLN A 15 31.63 -18.19 -17.55
CA GLN A 15 31.40 -16.76 -17.27
C GLN A 15 29.93 -16.45 -17.00
N ILE A 16 29.00 -17.06 -17.74
CA ILE A 16 27.55 -16.86 -17.56
C ILE A 16 27.11 -17.35 -16.19
N GLY A 17 27.45 -18.60 -15.82
CA GLY A 17 27.09 -19.17 -14.53
C GLY A 17 27.69 -18.39 -13.35
N LEU A 18 28.96 -17.97 -13.46
CA LEU A 18 29.59 -17.12 -12.44
C LEU A 18 28.97 -15.74 -12.34
N THR A 19 28.54 -15.14 -13.45
CA THR A 19 27.86 -13.84 -13.45
C THR A 19 26.51 -13.97 -12.77
N TYR A 20 25.72 -14.98 -13.14
CA TYR A 20 24.44 -15.24 -12.52
C TYR A 20 24.54 -15.41 -11.01
N ILE A 21 25.41 -16.31 -10.53
CA ILE A 21 25.45 -16.62 -9.09
C ILE A 21 25.88 -15.40 -8.28
N LYS A 22 26.82 -14.59 -8.80
CA LYS A 22 27.26 -13.36 -8.15
C LYS A 22 26.12 -12.35 -8.07
N SER A 23 25.38 -12.16 -9.17
CA SER A 23 24.22 -11.28 -9.21
C SER A 23 23.11 -11.77 -8.27
N SER A 24 22.78 -13.06 -8.30
CA SER A 24 21.74 -13.66 -7.47
C SER A 24 22.11 -13.60 -5.98
N PHE A 25 23.37 -13.81 -5.61
CA PHE A 25 23.83 -13.66 -4.22
C PHE A 25 23.73 -12.21 -3.73
N GLY A 26 24.15 -11.24 -4.56
CA GLY A 26 23.97 -9.81 -4.22
C GLY A 26 22.50 -9.43 -4.04
N ASN A 27 21.63 -9.95 -4.90
CA ASN A 27 20.20 -9.74 -4.83
C ASN A 27 19.54 -10.42 -3.62
N LEU A 28 20.04 -11.58 -3.19
CA LEU A 28 19.58 -12.22 -1.96
C LEU A 28 19.76 -11.30 -0.74
N ILE A 29 20.89 -10.59 -0.65
CA ILE A 29 21.13 -9.62 0.43
C ILE A 29 20.08 -8.51 0.40
N ILE A 30 19.72 -8.03 -0.80
CA ILE A 30 18.67 -7.01 -0.99
C ILE A 30 17.31 -7.54 -0.53
N SER A 31 16.95 -8.78 -0.89
CA SER A 31 15.70 -9.42 -0.45
C SER A 31 15.62 -9.59 1.07
N ILE A 32 16.72 -10.00 1.71
CA ILE A 32 16.80 -10.12 3.18
C ILE A 32 16.61 -8.73 3.81
N PHE A 33 17.29 -7.71 3.31
CA PHE A 33 17.13 -6.34 3.80
C PHE A 33 15.69 -5.82 3.63
N ALA A 34 15.08 -6.08 2.47
CA ALA A 34 13.69 -5.73 2.20
C ALA A 34 12.72 -6.43 3.17
N SER A 35 12.93 -7.71 3.49
CA SER A 35 12.12 -8.42 4.47
C SER A 35 12.27 -7.82 5.88
N GLY A 36 13.47 -7.33 6.23
CA GLY A 36 13.72 -6.58 7.47
C GLY A 36 12.93 -5.27 7.54
N ILE A 37 12.89 -4.48 6.47
CA ILE A 37 12.07 -3.26 6.38
C ILE A 37 10.58 -3.60 6.57
N GLN A 38 10.09 -4.65 5.90
CA GLN A 38 8.71 -5.08 6.00
C GLN A 38 8.34 -5.56 7.40
N CYS A 39 9.25 -6.28 8.07
CA CYS A 39 9.10 -6.70 9.47
C CYS A 39 8.87 -5.49 10.37
N PHE A 40 9.74 -4.47 10.26
CA PHE A 40 9.58 -3.22 11.00
C PHE A 40 8.22 -2.55 10.71
N MET A 41 7.83 -2.44 9.44
CA MET A 41 6.56 -1.82 9.05
C MET A 41 5.33 -2.59 9.56
N CYS A 42 5.29 -3.93 9.46
CA CYS A 42 4.18 -4.76 9.97
C CYS A 42 4.10 -4.68 11.49
N LEU A 43 5.22 -4.78 12.22
CA LEU A 43 5.24 -4.64 13.68
C LEU A 43 4.76 -3.25 14.12
N TYR A 44 5.19 -2.19 13.44
CA TYR A 44 4.73 -0.84 13.72
C TYR A 44 3.21 -0.69 13.48
N CYS A 45 2.72 -1.18 12.34
CA CYS A 45 1.30 -1.14 12.01
C CYS A 45 0.45 -1.94 13.01
N LEU A 46 0.97 -3.08 13.49
CA LEU A 46 0.34 -3.91 14.50
C LEU A 46 0.30 -3.21 15.87
N SER A 47 1.43 -2.64 16.32
CA SER A 47 1.50 -1.86 17.56
C SER A 47 0.46 -0.73 17.56
N ARG A 48 0.39 0.04 16.47
CA ARG A 48 -0.60 1.10 16.31
C ARG A 48 -2.05 0.60 16.23
N LEU A 49 -2.29 -0.63 15.80
CA LEU A 49 -3.63 -1.24 15.82
C LEU A 49 -4.03 -1.64 17.24
N LEU A 50 -3.07 -2.07 18.06
CA LEU A 50 -3.27 -2.45 19.46
C LEU A 50 -3.51 -1.23 20.36
N GLU A 51 -2.84 -0.11 20.08
CA GLU A 51 -3.05 1.17 20.77
C GLU A 51 -4.41 1.83 20.45
N SER A 52 -5.07 1.42 19.36
CA SER A 52 -6.29 2.07 18.87
C SER A 52 -7.54 1.59 19.61
N THR A 53 -8.52 2.49 19.81
CA THR A 53 -9.81 2.17 20.44
C THR A 53 -10.65 1.21 19.59
N GLN A 54 -11.48 0.38 20.24
CA GLN A 54 -12.18 -0.76 19.63
C GLN A 54 -13.06 -0.39 18.42
N GLU A 55 -13.63 0.81 18.39
CA GLU A 55 -14.44 1.30 17.25
C GLU A 55 -13.61 1.67 16.02
N SER A 56 -12.39 2.20 16.20
CA SER A 56 -11.47 2.54 15.11
C SER A 56 -10.78 1.29 14.52
N ARG A 57 -10.73 0.19 15.27
CA ARG A 57 -10.07 -1.07 14.86
C ARG A 57 -10.82 -1.82 13.75
N LYS A 58 -12.15 -1.77 13.71
CA LYS A 58 -12.97 -2.63 12.81
C LYS A 58 -12.66 -2.44 11.31
N GLY A 59 -12.32 -1.22 10.88
CA GLY A 59 -11.94 -0.96 9.49
C GLY A 59 -10.45 -1.15 9.19
N ARG A 60 -9.58 -1.01 10.20
CA ARG A 60 -8.12 -1.04 10.05
C ARG A 60 -7.53 -2.44 10.18
N SER A 61 -8.18 -3.32 10.94
CA SER A 61 -7.68 -4.67 11.20
C SER A 61 -7.50 -5.50 9.92
N ALA A 62 -8.44 -5.40 8.97
CA ALA A 62 -8.35 -6.11 7.69
C ALA A 62 -7.12 -5.68 6.87
N TYR A 63 -6.83 -4.38 6.77
CA TYR A 63 -5.65 -3.87 6.06
C TYR A 63 -4.34 -4.29 6.71
N VAL A 64 -4.28 -4.26 8.05
CA VAL A 64 -3.09 -4.69 8.79
C VAL A 64 -2.89 -6.20 8.65
N ALA A 65 -3.96 -6.99 8.68
CA ALA A 65 -3.90 -8.44 8.48
C ALA A 65 -3.36 -8.79 7.09
N VAL A 66 -3.86 -8.16 6.02
CA VAL A 66 -3.34 -8.35 4.66
C VAL A 66 -1.88 -7.90 4.57
N GLY A 67 -1.51 -6.77 5.18
CA GLY A 67 -0.12 -6.30 5.21
C GLY A 67 0.84 -7.27 5.90
N CYS A 68 0.42 -7.89 7.01
CA CYS A 68 1.24 -8.90 7.67
C CYS A 68 1.25 -10.25 6.92
N LEU A 69 0.20 -10.57 6.18
CA LEU A 69 0.19 -11.73 5.28
C LEU A 69 1.17 -11.53 4.11
N ILE A 70 1.23 -10.32 3.54
CA ILE A 70 2.25 -9.94 2.54
C ILE A 70 3.65 -10.12 3.14
N PHE A 71 3.90 -9.60 4.35
CA PHE A 71 5.19 -9.77 5.03
C PHE A 71 5.57 -11.25 5.21
N VAL A 72 4.67 -12.08 5.75
CA VAL A 72 4.95 -13.50 5.97
C VAL A 72 5.24 -14.22 4.66
N THR A 73 4.49 -13.91 3.61
CA THR A 73 4.67 -14.53 2.29
C THR A 73 6.01 -14.13 1.67
N TYR A 74 6.40 -12.85 1.77
CA TYR A 74 7.69 -12.36 1.26
C TYR A 74 8.87 -12.90 2.06
N ALA A 75 8.76 -12.92 3.40
CA ALA A 75 9.80 -13.48 4.26
C ALA A 75 10.01 -14.98 4.00
N LEU A 76 8.92 -15.73 3.75
CA LEU A 76 9.00 -17.14 3.36
C LEU A 76 9.72 -17.31 2.02
N ALA A 77 9.34 -16.55 0.99
CA ALA A 77 10.01 -16.58 -0.31
C ALA A 77 11.51 -16.27 -0.20
N ALA A 78 11.86 -15.18 0.48
CA ALA A 78 13.26 -14.77 0.68
C ALA A 78 14.07 -15.82 1.47
N SER A 79 13.45 -16.50 2.43
CA SER A 79 14.10 -17.57 3.19
C SER A 79 14.34 -18.82 2.33
N LEU A 80 13.38 -19.19 1.48
CA LEU A 80 13.52 -20.30 0.54
C LEU A 80 14.57 -19.98 -0.54
N ASP A 81 14.61 -18.75 -1.06
CA ASP A 81 15.66 -18.28 -1.97
C ASP A 81 17.05 -18.39 -1.32
N ALA A 82 17.16 -18.07 -0.03
CA ALA A 82 18.42 -18.23 0.72
C ALA A 82 18.86 -19.70 0.82
N LEU A 83 17.92 -20.61 1.07
CA LEU A 83 18.19 -22.05 1.14
C LEU A 83 18.58 -22.60 -0.23
N ASN A 84 17.83 -22.28 -1.28
CA ASN A 84 18.17 -22.67 -2.65
C ASN A 84 19.55 -22.14 -3.06
N MET A 85 19.87 -20.90 -2.73
CA MET A 85 21.20 -20.32 -2.98
C MET A 85 22.31 -21.11 -2.27
N PHE A 86 22.08 -21.52 -1.03
CA PHE A 86 23.04 -22.33 -0.28
C PHE A 86 23.23 -23.72 -0.90
N ASP A 87 22.14 -24.36 -1.32
CA ASP A 87 22.17 -25.67 -1.97
C ASP A 87 22.88 -25.64 -3.34
N ILE A 88 22.88 -24.50 -4.03
CA ILE A 88 23.65 -24.29 -5.28
C ILE A 88 25.12 -24.03 -4.99
N LEU A 89 25.43 -23.15 -4.04
CA LEU A 89 26.80 -22.71 -3.77
C LEU A 89 27.66 -23.77 -3.07
N LEU A 90 27.06 -24.67 -2.30
CA LEU A 90 27.80 -25.69 -1.55
C LEU A 90 28.46 -26.76 -2.45
N PRO A 91 27.78 -27.32 -3.48
CA PRO A 91 28.37 -28.28 -4.41
C PRO A 91 29.12 -27.64 -5.59
N ALA A 92 28.81 -26.39 -5.98
CA ALA A 92 29.39 -25.78 -7.16
C ALA A 92 30.87 -25.40 -6.98
N SER A 93 31.75 -25.88 -7.88
CA SER A 93 33.17 -25.53 -7.90
C SER A 93 33.51 -24.51 -9.00
N ASN A 94 32.72 -24.43 -10.05
CA ASN A 94 32.91 -23.54 -11.19
C ASN A 94 31.56 -23.05 -11.74
N GLY A 95 31.56 -22.15 -12.73
CA GLY A 95 30.33 -21.63 -13.35
C GLY A 95 29.63 -22.60 -14.30
N ILE A 96 30.29 -23.66 -14.75
CA ILE A 96 29.68 -24.73 -15.55
C ILE A 96 28.74 -25.54 -14.66
N ASP A 97 29.16 -25.94 -13.46
CA ASP A 97 28.32 -26.63 -12.47
C ASP A 97 27.03 -25.83 -12.16
N ILE A 98 27.16 -24.50 -12.10
CA ILE A 98 26.05 -23.58 -11.87
C ILE A 98 25.13 -23.51 -13.09
N SER A 99 25.70 -23.51 -14.30
CA SER A 99 24.93 -23.50 -15.55
C SER A 99 24.16 -24.80 -15.73
N ASP A 100 24.76 -25.94 -15.33
CA ASP A 100 24.09 -27.24 -15.32
C ASP A 100 22.91 -27.24 -14.35
N TYR A 101 23.07 -26.65 -13.15
CA TYR A 101 21.96 -26.48 -12.21
C TYR A 101 20.80 -25.64 -12.78
N MET A 102 21.07 -24.63 -13.61
CA MET A 102 19.99 -23.86 -14.26
C MET A 102 19.15 -24.67 -15.25
N LEU A 103 19.75 -25.73 -15.81
CA LEU A 103 19.09 -26.62 -16.76
C LEU A 103 18.33 -27.74 -16.05
N GLU A 104 18.57 -27.93 -14.74
CA GLU A 104 17.83 -28.91 -13.96
C GLU A 104 16.36 -28.50 -13.82
N PRO A 105 15.45 -29.49 -13.85
CA PRO A 105 14.02 -29.22 -13.72
C PRO A 105 13.72 -28.58 -12.35
N ALA A 106 12.73 -27.67 -12.34
CA ALA A 106 12.33 -26.98 -11.12
C ALA A 106 12.00 -27.96 -9.99
N THR A 107 12.66 -27.76 -8.84
CA THR A 107 12.40 -28.50 -7.61
C THR A 107 11.13 -27.99 -6.92
N TRP A 108 10.64 -28.73 -5.92
CA TRP A 108 9.46 -28.33 -5.15
C TRP A 108 9.61 -26.95 -4.49
N SER A 109 10.83 -26.56 -4.10
CA SER A 109 11.09 -25.25 -3.49
C SER A 109 10.91 -24.12 -4.51
N ASN A 110 11.31 -24.31 -5.76
CA ASN A 110 11.09 -23.34 -6.84
C ASN A 110 9.61 -23.07 -7.08
N TYR A 111 8.77 -24.13 -7.14
CA TYR A 111 7.32 -23.95 -7.27
C TYR A 111 6.71 -23.21 -6.07
N LEU A 112 7.21 -23.48 -4.85
CA LEU A 112 6.73 -22.82 -3.65
C LEU A 112 7.13 -21.33 -3.63
N ILE A 113 8.35 -21.00 -4.04
CA ILE A 113 8.84 -19.62 -4.19
C ILE A 113 7.98 -18.86 -5.22
N LEU A 114 7.80 -19.43 -6.41
CA LEU A 114 6.96 -18.84 -7.47
C LEU A 114 5.52 -18.64 -6.99
N SER A 115 4.96 -19.60 -6.25
CA SER A 115 3.63 -19.48 -5.66
C SER A 115 3.56 -18.36 -4.62
N CYS A 116 4.59 -18.18 -3.81
CA CYS A 116 4.67 -17.07 -2.86
C CYS A 116 4.69 -15.72 -3.60
N TYR A 117 5.49 -15.59 -4.67
CA TYR A 117 5.50 -14.38 -5.49
C TYR A 117 4.17 -14.12 -6.19
N ALA A 118 3.48 -15.15 -6.69
CA ALA A 118 2.13 -15.01 -7.24
C ALA A 118 1.13 -14.52 -6.20
N VAL A 119 1.15 -15.08 -4.98
CA VAL A 119 0.30 -14.64 -3.87
C VAL A 119 0.61 -13.19 -3.49
N LEU A 120 1.89 -12.80 -3.47
CA LEU A 120 2.29 -11.41 -3.21
C LEU A 120 1.72 -10.44 -4.24
N LEU A 121 1.77 -10.77 -5.52
CA LEU A 121 1.19 -9.95 -6.59
C LEU A 121 -0.32 -9.82 -6.43
N ILE A 122 -1.01 -10.93 -6.18
CA ILE A 122 -2.46 -10.96 -5.95
C ILE A 122 -2.84 -10.04 -4.79
N LEU A 123 -2.15 -10.15 -3.66
CA LEU A 123 -2.48 -9.36 -2.47
C LEU A 123 -2.06 -7.90 -2.60
N GLY A 124 -0.89 -7.63 -3.17
CA GLY A 124 -0.35 -6.29 -3.38
C GLY A 124 -1.24 -5.48 -4.32
N ASP A 125 -1.45 -5.99 -5.53
CA ASP A 125 -2.27 -5.32 -6.55
C ASP A 125 -3.75 -5.32 -6.15
N GLY A 126 -4.25 -6.40 -5.52
CA GLY A 126 -5.61 -6.48 -5.01
C GLY A 126 -5.91 -5.40 -3.96
N LEU A 127 -4.95 -5.09 -3.08
CA LEU A 127 -5.10 -4.04 -2.08
C LEU A 127 -5.14 -2.64 -2.72
N LEU A 128 -4.36 -2.41 -3.78
CA LEU A 128 -4.41 -1.16 -4.56
C LEU A 128 -5.74 -1.03 -5.32
N LEU A 129 -6.23 -2.12 -5.89
CA LEU A 129 -7.50 -2.15 -6.61
C LEU A 129 -8.69 -1.90 -5.66
N TYR A 130 -8.66 -2.51 -4.48
CA TYR A 130 -9.65 -2.27 -3.43
C TYR A 130 -9.69 -0.79 -3.00
N ARG A 131 -8.51 -0.15 -2.85
CA ARG A 131 -8.44 1.30 -2.59
C ARG A 131 -9.03 2.12 -3.71
N CYS A 132 -8.74 1.78 -4.97
CA CYS A 132 -9.32 2.44 -6.13
C CYS A 132 -10.85 2.35 -6.10
N TYR A 133 -11.39 1.16 -5.78
CA TYR A 133 -12.82 0.94 -5.67
C TYR A 133 -13.50 1.81 -4.61
N ILE A 134 -12.92 1.91 -3.41
CA ILE A 134 -13.48 2.75 -2.34
C ILE A 134 -13.44 4.24 -2.71
N VAL A 135 -12.35 4.70 -3.33
CA VAL A 135 -12.17 6.13 -3.63
C VAL A 135 -13.08 6.59 -4.77
N LEU A 136 -13.38 5.74 -5.76
CA LEU A 136 -14.11 6.12 -6.98
C LEU A 136 -15.63 5.81 -6.95
N ASP A 137 -16.28 5.88 -5.78
CA ASP A 137 -17.66 5.41 -5.54
C ASP A 137 -18.70 5.83 -6.62
N THR A 138 -18.58 7.02 -7.20
CA THR A 138 -19.51 7.58 -8.21
C THR A 138 -19.26 7.17 -9.67
N ARG A 139 -18.09 6.63 -10.04
CA ARG A 139 -17.74 6.33 -11.46
C ARG A 139 -17.12 4.95 -11.64
N ARG A 140 -17.85 3.92 -11.21
CA ARG A 140 -17.39 2.52 -11.18
C ARG A 140 -16.98 1.94 -12.53
N TRP A 141 -17.55 2.43 -13.63
CA TRP A 141 -17.18 1.99 -15.00
C TRP A 141 -15.70 2.16 -15.32
N ILE A 142 -15.02 3.16 -14.74
CA ILE A 142 -13.60 3.43 -15.02
C ILE A 142 -12.69 2.35 -14.39
N ILE A 143 -13.19 1.62 -13.38
CA ILE A 143 -12.47 0.53 -12.71
C ILE A 143 -12.46 -0.75 -13.56
N ALA A 144 -13.27 -0.82 -14.62
CA ALA A 144 -13.30 -1.99 -15.52
C ALA A 144 -11.95 -2.26 -16.18
N PHE A 145 -11.18 -1.22 -16.50
CA PHE A 145 -9.85 -1.39 -17.10
C PHE A 145 -8.82 -2.01 -16.12
N PRO A 146 -8.55 -1.43 -14.93
CA PRO A 146 -7.60 -2.01 -13.99
C PRO A 146 -8.04 -3.38 -13.42
N THR A 147 -9.35 -3.65 -13.37
CA THR A 147 -9.83 -5.00 -13.01
C THR A 147 -9.50 -6.03 -14.09
N LEU A 148 -9.62 -5.67 -15.38
CA LEU A 148 -9.27 -6.57 -16.48
C LEU A 148 -7.78 -6.89 -16.50
N THR A 149 -6.91 -5.89 -16.33
CA THR A 149 -5.45 -6.11 -16.28
C THR A 149 -5.05 -6.92 -15.05
N TYR A 150 -5.72 -6.71 -13.91
CA TYR A 150 -5.51 -7.50 -12.70
C TYR A 150 -5.92 -8.97 -12.88
N VAL A 151 -7.08 -9.25 -13.47
CA VAL A 151 -7.51 -10.64 -13.77
C VAL A 151 -6.55 -11.30 -14.77
N GLY A 152 -6.09 -10.56 -15.77
CA GLY A 152 -5.05 -11.02 -16.69
C GLY A 152 -3.77 -11.42 -15.97
N MET A 153 -3.30 -10.58 -15.03
CA MET A 153 -2.11 -10.87 -14.20
C MET A 153 -2.29 -12.16 -13.37
N ILE A 154 -3.46 -12.38 -12.77
CA ILE A 154 -3.76 -13.62 -12.04
C ILE A 154 -3.70 -14.82 -12.99
N ALA A 155 -4.30 -14.72 -14.18
CA ALA A 155 -4.28 -15.81 -15.14
C ALA A 155 -2.85 -16.16 -15.60
N THR A 156 -2.04 -15.14 -15.93
CA THR A 156 -0.66 -15.33 -16.36
C THR A 156 0.25 -15.84 -15.24
N SER A 157 0.05 -15.40 -13.99
CA SER A 157 0.84 -15.90 -12.85
C SER A 157 0.58 -17.37 -12.57
N ILE A 158 -0.69 -17.81 -12.60
CA ILE A 158 -1.05 -19.22 -12.44
C ILE A 158 -0.47 -20.04 -13.60
N ALA A 159 -0.63 -19.57 -14.83
CA ALA A 159 -0.07 -20.24 -16.00
C ALA A 159 1.46 -20.37 -15.92
N HIS A 160 2.15 -19.33 -15.46
CA HIS A 160 3.60 -19.34 -15.26
C HIS A 160 4.03 -20.43 -14.26
N VAL A 161 3.40 -20.50 -13.08
CA VAL A 161 3.71 -21.53 -12.06
C VAL A 161 3.54 -22.95 -12.61
N VAL A 162 2.55 -23.17 -13.47
CA VAL A 162 2.25 -24.50 -14.04
C VAL A 162 3.18 -24.86 -15.19
N LEU A 163 3.55 -23.90 -16.04
CA LEU A 163 4.24 -24.15 -17.30
C LEU A 163 5.76 -23.93 -17.26
N VAL A 164 6.29 -23.35 -16.18
CA VAL A 164 7.72 -23.02 -16.05
C VAL A 164 8.66 -24.19 -16.30
N SER A 165 8.24 -25.43 -15.99
CA SER A 165 9.03 -26.65 -16.19
C SER A 165 8.76 -27.37 -17.51
N ALA A 166 7.68 -27.01 -18.21
CA ALA A 166 7.26 -27.67 -19.44
C ALA A 166 7.85 -27.00 -20.67
N ASP A 167 7.95 -25.67 -20.67
CA ASP A 167 8.45 -24.86 -21.77
C ASP A 167 9.05 -23.55 -21.25
N SER A 168 10.38 -23.43 -21.33
CA SER A 168 11.14 -22.28 -20.82
C SER A 168 10.86 -20.99 -21.60
N GLU A 169 10.57 -21.08 -22.90
CA GLU A 169 10.25 -19.94 -23.74
C GLU A 169 8.86 -19.38 -23.37
N SER A 170 7.87 -20.27 -23.29
CA SER A 170 6.53 -19.92 -22.81
C SER A 170 6.55 -19.41 -21.36
N GLY A 171 7.36 -20.00 -20.49
CA GLY A 171 7.54 -19.55 -19.10
C GLY A 171 7.99 -18.10 -19.02
N THR A 172 9.06 -17.76 -19.76
CA THR A 172 9.61 -16.39 -19.82
C THR A 172 8.58 -15.40 -20.37
N ALA A 173 7.81 -15.79 -21.39
CA ALA A 173 6.77 -14.94 -21.98
C ALA A 173 5.63 -14.68 -20.99
N LEU A 174 5.20 -15.71 -20.26
CA LEU A 174 4.14 -15.61 -19.26
C LEU A 174 4.57 -14.76 -18.07
N GLU A 175 5.82 -14.89 -17.62
CA GLU A 175 6.39 -14.05 -16.58
C GLU A 175 6.42 -12.58 -17.01
N GLY A 176 6.95 -12.29 -18.20
CA GLY A 176 6.96 -10.95 -18.77
C GLY A 176 5.54 -10.37 -18.90
N ALA A 177 4.58 -11.14 -19.40
CA ALA A 177 3.19 -10.72 -19.48
C ALA A 177 2.57 -10.44 -18.11
N CYS A 178 2.86 -11.28 -17.11
CA CYS A 178 2.39 -11.12 -15.74
C CYS A 178 2.88 -9.80 -15.13
N VAL A 179 4.19 -9.54 -15.22
CA VAL A 179 4.81 -8.31 -14.73
C VAL A 179 4.27 -7.09 -15.48
N GLY A 180 4.18 -7.15 -16.81
CA GLY A 180 3.63 -6.06 -17.63
C GLY A 180 2.20 -5.70 -17.26
N LEU A 181 1.34 -6.70 -17.04
CA LEU A 181 -0.05 -6.52 -16.61
C LEU A 181 -0.15 -5.94 -15.19
N SER A 182 0.71 -6.38 -14.27
CA SER A 182 0.79 -5.79 -12.92
C SER A 182 1.22 -4.33 -12.97
N VAL A 183 2.26 -3.99 -13.75
CA VAL A 183 2.71 -2.59 -13.93
C VAL A 183 1.60 -1.74 -14.54
N ALA A 184 0.93 -2.22 -15.59
CA ALA A 184 -0.20 -1.52 -16.21
C ALA A 184 -1.35 -1.27 -15.21
N THR A 185 -1.65 -2.27 -14.37
CA THR A 185 -2.64 -2.17 -13.28
C THR A 185 -2.24 -1.07 -12.29
N ASN A 186 -0.99 -1.08 -11.83
CA ASN A 186 -0.44 -0.12 -10.87
C ASN A 186 -0.42 1.32 -11.42
N VAL A 187 0.05 1.52 -12.65
CA VAL A 187 0.06 2.82 -13.34
C VAL A 187 -1.36 3.37 -13.45
N THR A 188 -2.30 2.53 -13.87
CA THR A 188 -3.68 2.95 -14.10
C THR A 188 -4.36 3.32 -12.78
N ILE A 189 -4.26 2.46 -11.76
CA ILE A 189 -4.83 2.73 -10.43
C ILE A 189 -4.25 4.03 -9.85
N THR A 190 -2.93 4.18 -9.88
CA THR A 190 -2.25 5.36 -9.31
C THR A 190 -2.70 6.63 -10.02
N SER A 191 -2.76 6.60 -11.36
CA SER A 191 -3.23 7.73 -12.17
C SER A 191 -4.68 8.10 -11.88
N LEU A 192 -5.56 7.10 -11.74
CA LEU A 192 -6.98 7.31 -11.43
C LEU A 192 -7.18 7.92 -10.04
N ILE A 193 -6.50 7.39 -9.02
CA ILE A 193 -6.61 7.90 -7.66
C ILE A 193 -6.02 9.31 -7.57
N ALA A 194 -4.82 9.55 -8.12
CA ALA A 194 -4.19 10.86 -8.12
C ALA A 194 -5.05 11.91 -8.85
N PHE A 195 -5.58 11.58 -10.03
CA PHE A 195 -6.47 12.46 -10.77
C PHE A 195 -7.75 12.79 -9.99
N HIS A 196 -8.37 11.78 -9.37
CA HIS A 196 -9.57 11.97 -8.56
C HIS A 196 -9.30 12.89 -7.36
N LEU A 197 -8.20 12.67 -6.62
CA LEU A 197 -7.81 13.48 -5.46
C LEU A 197 -7.50 14.92 -5.83
N ILE A 198 -6.77 15.16 -6.93
CA ILE A 198 -6.46 16.52 -7.40
C ILE A 198 -7.75 17.22 -7.85
N LYS A 199 -8.65 16.50 -8.53
CA LYS A 199 -9.93 17.05 -8.96
C LYS A 199 -10.82 17.41 -7.77
N SER A 200 -10.92 16.55 -6.77
CA SER A 200 -11.71 16.82 -5.55
C SER A 200 -11.11 17.98 -4.77
N GLN A 201 -9.77 18.05 -4.66
CA GLN A 201 -9.07 19.18 -4.04
C GLN A 201 -9.40 20.50 -4.74
N ARG A 202 -9.34 20.55 -6.08
CA ARG A 202 -9.67 21.76 -6.86
C ARG A 202 -11.14 22.16 -6.72
N ALA A 203 -12.05 21.19 -6.67
CA ALA A 203 -13.47 21.47 -6.47
C ALA A 203 -13.73 22.05 -5.06
N LEU A 204 -13.09 21.48 -4.04
CA LEU A 204 -13.22 21.94 -2.66
C LEU A 204 -12.57 23.30 -2.42
N ALA A 205 -11.38 23.55 -2.99
CA ALA A 205 -10.69 24.83 -2.90
C ALA A 205 -11.49 25.99 -3.50
N ARG A 206 -12.30 25.72 -4.54
CA ARG A 206 -13.22 26.71 -5.12
C ARG A 206 -14.43 26.98 -4.24
N ALA A 207 -14.86 25.99 -3.46
CA ALA A 207 -16.06 26.09 -2.62
C ALA A 207 -15.77 26.60 -1.20
N LEU A 208 -14.57 26.39 -0.67
CA LEU A 208 -14.13 26.83 0.67
C LEU A 208 -12.70 27.39 0.63
N PRO A 209 -12.52 28.69 0.33
CA PRO A 209 -11.21 29.33 0.26
C PRO A 209 -10.42 29.35 1.58
N GLU A 210 -11.10 29.24 2.73
CA GLU A 210 -10.52 29.42 4.06
C GLU A 210 -10.09 28.12 4.76
N LYS A 211 -10.30 26.94 4.15
CA LYS A 211 -9.97 25.64 4.77
C LYS A 211 -8.78 24.96 4.12
N ASP A 212 -8.01 24.27 4.97
CA ASP A 212 -6.74 23.66 4.61
C ASP A 212 -6.93 22.42 3.69
N VAL A 213 -7.03 22.68 2.38
CA VAL A 213 -7.17 21.65 1.32
C VAL A 213 -5.85 20.89 1.06
N ALA A 214 -4.78 21.19 1.80
CA ALA A 214 -3.46 20.58 1.66
C ALA A 214 -3.45 19.05 1.89
N ILE A 215 -4.40 18.53 2.66
CA ILE A 215 -4.48 17.11 3.04
C ILE A 215 -4.61 16.20 1.81
N TYR A 216 -5.43 16.57 0.82
CA TYR A 216 -5.62 15.76 -0.39
C TYR A 216 -4.35 15.70 -1.26
N GLY A 217 -3.60 16.81 -1.32
CA GLY A 217 -2.32 16.88 -2.01
C GLY A 217 -1.26 16.00 -1.34
N SER A 218 -1.20 16.00 0.00
CA SER A 218 -0.28 15.15 0.76
C SER A 218 -0.57 13.65 0.55
N ILE A 219 -1.86 13.25 0.55
CA ILE A 219 -2.25 11.85 0.28
C ILE A 219 -1.88 11.44 -1.15
N ALA A 220 -2.14 12.29 -2.14
CA ALA A 220 -1.75 12.00 -3.53
C ALA A 220 -0.24 11.88 -3.68
N ALA A 221 0.54 12.73 -3.01
CA ALA A 221 2.01 12.66 -3.02
C ALA A 221 2.52 11.35 -2.41
N ILE A 222 1.96 10.90 -1.27
CA ILE A 222 2.32 9.62 -0.64
C ILE A 222 2.09 8.44 -1.59
N LEU A 223 0.96 8.44 -2.30
CA LEU A 223 0.63 7.38 -3.26
C LEU A 223 1.63 7.35 -4.42
N VAL A 224 1.93 8.51 -5.01
CA VAL A 224 2.90 8.61 -6.11
C VAL A 224 4.31 8.23 -5.65
N GLU A 225 4.76 8.73 -4.51
CA GLU A 225 6.08 8.43 -3.94
C GLU A 225 6.27 6.93 -3.67
N SER A 226 5.19 6.22 -3.29
CA SER A 226 5.21 4.79 -3.03
C SER A 226 5.04 3.92 -4.29
N ALA A 227 4.43 4.47 -5.35
CA ALA A 227 4.17 3.75 -6.60
C ALA A 227 5.32 3.87 -7.61
N VAL A 228 6.05 4.98 -7.62
CA VAL A 228 7.12 5.24 -8.60
C VAL A 228 8.23 4.18 -8.55
N PRO A 229 8.80 3.79 -7.39
CA PRO A 229 9.84 2.76 -7.34
C PRO A 229 9.36 1.41 -7.87
N LEU A 230 8.13 1.03 -7.52
CA LEU A 230 7.48 -0.19 -7.99
C LEU A 230 7.34 -0.19 -9.52
N MET A 231 6.83 0.92 -10.10
CA MET A 231 6.63 1.03 -11.55
C MET A 231 7.96 1.03 -12.32
N ILE A 232 8.99 1.71 -11.81
CA ILE A 232 10.32 1.73 -12.45
C ILE A 232 10.95 0.33 -12.41
N ALA A 233 10.93 -0.33 -11.26
CA ALA A 233 11.49 -1.67 -11.13
C ALA A 233 10.74 -2.69 -11.98
N GLY A 234 9.40 -2.65 -11.98
CA GLY A 234 8.58 -3.53 -12.80
C GLY A 234 8.76 -3.29 -14.30
N LEU A 235 8.90 -2.04 -14.75
CA LEU A 235 9.17 -1.74 -16.15
C LEU A 235 10.56 -2.23 -16.57
N GLY A 236 11.58 -2.04 -15.72
CA GLY A 236 12.92 -2.59 -15.97
C GLY A 236 12.92 -4.11 -16.03
N TYR A 237 12.16 -4.76 -15.16
CA TYR A 237 12.03 -6.22 -15.17
C TYR A 237 11.32 -6.71 -16.44
N PHE A 238 10.19 -6.09 -16.81
CA PHE A 238 9.51 -6.36 -18.07
C PHE A 238 10.45 -6.24 -19.28
N VAL A 239 11.18 -5.13 -19.41
CA VAL A 239 12.07 -4.90 -20.55
C VAL A 239 13.20 -5.94 -20.60
N THR A 240 13.81 -6.25 -19.45
CA THR A 240 14.91 -7.23 -19.41
C THR A 240 14.44 -8.66 -19.64
N THR A 241 13.23 -9.03 -19.20
CA THR A 241 12.63 -10.34 -19.52
C THR A 241 12.36 -10.48 -21.02
N PHE A 242 11.83 -9.45 -21.66
CA PHE A 242 11.61 -9.47 -23.11
C PHE A 242 12.91 -9.39 -23.92
N ALA A 243 13.99 -8.88 -23.33
CA ALA A 243 15.30 -8.86 -23.97
C ALA A 243 15.89 -10.26 -24.19
N PHE A 244 15.37 -11.32 -23.57
CA PHE A 244 15.82 -12.69 -23.85
C PHE A 244 15.30 -13.28 -25.17
N PHE A 245 14.25 -12.72 -25.78
CA PHE A 245 13.67 -13.23 -27.04
C PHE A 245 14.46 -12.91 -28.34
N PRO A 246 15.14 -11.76 -28.51
CA PRO A 246 15.94 -11.55 -29.71
C PRO A 246 17.28 -12.29 -29.70
N ASN A 247 17.48 -13.21 -30.65
CA ASN A 247 18.66 -14.08 -30.81
C ASN A 247 19.92 -13.39 -31.38
N VAL A 248 20.18 -12.12 -31.06
CA VAL A 248 21.31 -11.35 -31.65
C VAL A 248 22.30 -10.84 -30.59
N TRP A 249 22.26 -11.38 -29.38
CA TRP A 249 23.14 -10.93 -28.30
C TRP A 249 24.53 -11.56 -28.41
N THR A 250 25.56 -10.74 -28.21
CA THR A 250 26.89 -11.28 -27.92
C THR A 250 26.91 -11.88 -26.50
N PRO A 251 27.83 -12.81 -26.18
CA PRO A 251 27.94 -13.37 -24.82
C PRO A 251 28.12 -12.30 -23.73
N ALA A 252 28.79 -11.19 -24.05
CA ALA A 252 28.99 -10.07 -23.13
C ALA A 252 27.68 -9.30 -22.86
N ASP A 253 26.84 -9.14 -23.88
CA ASP A 253 25.53 -8.50 -23.73
C ASP A 253 24.59 -9.37 -22.89
N LEU A 254 24.63 -10.70 -23.12
CA LEU A 254 23.81 -11.65 -22.38
C LEU A 254 24.10 -11.61 -20.87
N ASN A 255 25.38 -11.53 -20.48
CA ASN A 255 25.78 -11.38 -19.07
C ASN A 255 25.18 -10.12 -18.43
N SER A 256 25.21 -9.00 -19.17
CA SER A 256 24.69 -7.72 -18.70
C SER A 256 23.17 -7.73 -18.57
N VAL A 257 22.48 -8.33 -19.55
CA VAL A 257 21.01 -8.51 -19.53
C VAL A 257 20.59 -9.42 -18.38
N LEU A 258 21.29 -10.54 -18.17
CA LEU A 258 21.02 -11.48 -17.09
C LEU A 258 21.18 -10.84 -15.71
N ALA A 259 22.31 -10.17 -15.46
CA ALA A 259 22.54 -9.46 -14.22
C ALA A 259 21.48 -8.37 -13.96
N SER A 260 21.10 -7.64 -15.01
CA SER A 260 20.05 -6.61 -14.93
C SER A 260 18.68 -7.21 -14.63
N ASN A 261 18.33 -8.32 -15.28
CA ASN A 261 17.06 -9.01 -15.10
C ASN A 261 16.85 -9.47 -13.65
N VAL A 262 17.81 -10.20 -13.08
CA VAL A 262 17.74 -10.67 -11.69
C VAL A 262 17.63 -9.49 -10.71
N THR A 263 18.33 -8.38 -11.00
CA THR A 263 18.30 -7.18 -10.16
C THR A 263 16.93 -6.48 -10.22
N PHE A 264 16.39 -6.28 -11.42
CA PHE A 264 15.07 -5.66 -11.57
C PHE A 264 13.94 -6.54 -11.03
N ALA A 265 14.04 -7.87 -11.20
CA ALA A 265 13.11 -8.83 -10.61
C ALA A 265 13.07 -8.68 -9.08
N THR A 266 14.25 -8.69 -8.45
CA THR A 266 14.41 -8.55 -7.00
C THR A 266 13.83 -7.24 -6.49
N LEU A 267 14.17 -6.12 -7.14
CA LEU A 267 13.64 -4.80 -6.78
C LEU A 267 12.13 -4.73 -6.97
N TYR A 268 11.60 -5.31 -8.05
CA TYR A 268 10.18 -5.34 -8.33
C TYR A 268 9.41 -6.08 -7.22
N TYR A 269 9.77 -7.32 -6.92
CA TYR A 269 9.08 -8.08 -5.86
C TYR A 269 9.26 -7.47 -4.47
N ALA A 270 10.43 -6.88 -4.17
CA ALA A 270 10.63 -6.11 -2.95
C ALA A 270 9.67 -4.92 -2.85
N PHE A 271 9.50 -4.14 -3.92
CA PHE A 271 8.59 -3.00 -3.94
C PHE A 271 7.12 -3.40 -3.97
N VAL A 272 6.75 -4.53 -4.61
CA VAL A 272 5.39 -5.10 -4.56
C VAL A 272 4.98 -5.33 -3.11
N ALA A 273 5.89 -5.86 -2.29
CA ALA A 273 5.64 -6.13 -0.89
C ALA A 273 5.75 -4.89 0.01
N ILE A 274 6.69 -3.97 -0.25
CA ILE A 274 6.89 -2.76 0.57
C ILE A 274 5.81 -1.71 0.31
N SER A 275 5.38 -1.49 -0.94
CA SER A 275 4.52 -0.36 -1.31
C SER A 275 3.16 -0.34 -0.56
N PRO A 276 2.41 -1.46 -0.44
CA PRO A 276 1.19 -1.52 0.35
C PRO A 276 1.39 -1.11 1.81
N LEU A 277 2.46 -1.63 2.44
CA LEU A 277 2.83 -1.36 3.83
C LEU A 277 3.28 0.09 4.03
N MET A 278 4.05 0.65 3.10
CA MET A 278 4.49 2.05 3.14
C MET A 278 3.30 3.01 3.08
N ILE A 279 2.31 2.73 2.21
CA ILE A 279 1.10 3.55 2.13
C ILE A 279 0.28 3.43 3.44
N ILE A 280 0.12 2.21 3.98
CA ILE A 280 -0.57 2.03 5.28
C ILE A 280 0.15 2.82 6.37
N PHE A 281 1.47 2.65 6.48
CA PHE A 281 2.31 3.31 7.45
C PHE A 281 2.17 4.84 7.37
N ARG A 282 2.31 5.42 6.18
CA ARG A 282 2.18 6.86 5.98
C ARG A 282 0.77 7.39 6.23
N VAL A 283 -0.29 6.68 5.83
CA VAL A 283 -1.68 7.08 6.15
C VAL A 283 -1.93 7.06 7.66
N THR A 284 -1.31 6.12 8.37
CA THR A 284 -1.48 6.01 9.83
C THR A 284 -0.66 7.06 10.59
N ASN A 285 0.48 7.50 10.06
CA ASN A 285 1.32 8.54 10.67
C ASN A 285 0.90 9.97 10.27
N GLY A 286 0.48 10.21 9.03
CA GLY A 286 0.12 11.53 8.52
C GLY A 286 -1.07 12.17 9.23
N ARG A 287 -2.01 11.35 9.73
CA ARG A 287 -3.14 11.83 10.58
C ARG A 287 -2.70 12.38 11.93
N SER A 288 -1.53 11.98 12.43
CA SER A 288 -0.96 12.50 13.68
C SER A 288 -0.42 13.92 13.51
N TRP A 289 0.08 14.27 12.32
CA TRP A 289 0.66 15.60 12.07
C TRP A 289 -0.39 16.68 11.88
N THR A 290 -1.51 16.37 11.23
CA THR A 290 -2.63 17.33 11.08
C THR A 290 -3.35 17.65 12.38
N THR A 291 -3.04 16.95 13.48
CA THR A 291 -3.61 17.24 14.81
C THR A 291 -2.65 18.06 15.67
N GLY A 292 -1.41 18.28 15.24
CA GLY A 292 -0.36 18.96 16.01
C GLY A 292 -0.07 20.40 15.60
N THR A 293 -0.62 20.90 14.50
CA THR A 293 -0.29 22.23 13.95
C THR A 293 -1.28 23.33 14.33
N ASP A 294 -2.33 23.00 15.09
CA ASP A 294 -3.26 24.00 15.66
C ASP A 294 -2.88 24.41 17.11
N ALA A 295 -1.70 24.01 17.60
CA ALA A 295 -1.22 24.28 18.96
C ALA A 295 -0.21 25.45 19.06
N SER A 296 -0.26 26.42 18.15
CA SER A 296 0.40 27.73 18.30
C SER A 296 -0.66 28.82 18.37
N GLY A 297 -1.46 28.78 19.42
CA GLY A 297 -2.57 29.69 19.63
C GLY A 297 -3.26 29.39 20.96
N ASP A 298 -2.70 29.96 22.02
CA ASP A 298 -3.35 30.22 23.30
C ASP A 298 -3.25 29.17 24.42
N VAL A 299 -3.15 29.75 25.62
CA VAL A 299 -2.63 29.18 26.86
C VAL A 299 -3.72 28.41 27.64
N SER A 300 -3.34 27.28 28.22
CA SER A 300 -4.01 26.58 29.35
C SER A 300 -5.44 26.06 29.16
N ARG A 301 -5.60 24.72 29.06
CA ARG A 301 -6.29 23.85 30.07
C ARG A 301 -6.59 22.46 29.49
N ARG A 302 -6.19 21.44 30.28
CA ARG A 302 -6.73 20.06 30.43
C ARG A 302 -7.04 19.23 29.17
N ALA A 303 -6.37 18.07 29.14
CA ALA A 303 -6.65 16.88 28.35
C ALA A 303 -8.14 16.65 28.07
N VAL A 304 -8.50 16.64 26.78
CA VAL A 304 -9.74 16.03 26.29
C VAL A 304 -9.37 15.05 25.19
N HIS A 305 -9.68 13.79 25.45
CA HIS A 305 -9.65 12.68 24.50
C HIS A 305 -10.34 13.06 23.18
N SER A 306 -9.64 12.87 22.07
CA SER A 306 -10.14 13.03 20.70
C SER A 306 -11.05 11.86 20.32
N GLY A 307 -12.35 12.16 20.13
CA GLY A 307 -13.32 11.26 19.51
C GLY A 307 -13.34 11.38 17.97
N PRO A 308 -13.90 10.38 17.24
CA PRO A 308 -14.00 10.41 15.79
C PRO A 308 -15.12 11.35 15.31
N LEU A 309 -14.91 11.98 14.14
CA LEU A 309 -15.86 12.82 13.43
C LEU A 309 -17.17 12.07 13.12
N VAL A 310 -18.27 12.53 13.72
CA VAL A 310 -19.65 12.15 13.37
C VAL A 310 -20.13 13.06 12.24
N PHE A 311 -20.51 12.47 11.11
CA PHE A 311 -21.19 13.20 10.03
C PHE A 311 -22.66 13.43 10.42
N ALA A 312 -23.03 14.68 10.71
CA ALA A 312 -24.42 15.06 10.85
C ALA A 312 -25.12 14.95 9.48
N ARG A 313 -26.03 13.97 9.34
CA ARG A 313 -27.02 13.96 8.25
C ARG A 313 -28.09 14.99 8.58
N GLY A 314 -28.11 16.09 7.83
CA GLY A 314 -29.24 17.01 7.83
C GLY A 314 -30.42 16.41 7.06
N THR A 315 -31.57 16.28 7.74
CA THR A 315 -32.87 16.16 7.07
C THR A 315 -33.70 17.38 7.46
N VAL A 316 -34.06 18.16 6.44
CA VAL A 316 -34.95 19.33 6.50
C VAL A 316 -36.30 18.90 5.90
N GLY A 317 -37.41 19.34 6.54
CA GLY A 317 -38.82 19.19 6.13
C GLY A 317 -39.50 17.97 6.77
N ASP A 318 -40.63 18.06 7.49
CA ASP A 318 -41.80 18.93 7.30
C ASP A 318 -42.51 19.37 8.60
N GLU A 319 -43.35 20.39 8.40
CA GLU A 319 -44.32 21.13 9.24
C GLU A 319 -45.26 20.23 10.10
N GLU A 320 -46.02 20.64 11.12
CA GLU A 320 -46.87 21.83 11.29
C GLU A 320 -47.51 21.87 12.72
N ALA A 321 -47.94 23.07 13.13
CA ALA A 321 -49.05 23.41 14.04
C ALA A 321 -49.03 23.06 15.55
N SER A 322 -49.03 24.10 16.41
CA SER A 322 -50.29 24.57 17.01
C SER A 322 -50.13 25.90 17.78
N TYR A 323 -51.06 26.81 17.51
CA TYR A 323 -51.19 28.18 17.97
C TYR A 323 -52.33 28.24 18.99
N HIS A 324 -52.17 28.96 20.11
CA HIS A 324 -53.32 29.40 20.93
C HIS A 324 -53.01 30.72 21.64
N PRO A 325 -53.77 31.80 21.39
CA PRO A 325 -53.72 33.04 22.17
C PRO A 325 -54.91 33.11 23.13
N ARG A 326 -54.76 33.78 24.29
CA ARG A 326 -55.90 34.42 24.97
C ARG A 326 -55.47 35.60 25.85
N ARG A 327 -56.19 36.70 25.65
CA ARG A 327 -56.09 38.03 26.26
C ARG A 327 -57.03 38.16 27.46
N GLU A 328 -56.68 39.12 28.34
CA GLU A 328 -57.51 39.88 29.31
C GLU A 328 -58.09 39.08 30.49
N SER A 329 -58.11 39.56 31.74
CA SER A 329 -58.45 40.91 32.22
C SER A 329 -57.91 41.21 33.64
N SER A 330 -57.78 42.51 33.88
CA SER A 330 -57.58 43.24 35.14
C SER A 330 -58.43 42.76 36.33
N GLU A 331 -57.91 42.82 37.56
CA GLU A 331 -58.66 43.40 38.69
C GLU A 331 -57.78 43.71 39.91
N LEU A 332 -58.19 44.78 40.59
CA LEU A 332 -57.54 45.49 41.68
C LEU A 332 -58.23 45.10 43.01
N LYS A 333 -57.47 45.11 44.12
CA LYS A 333 -57.85 45.58 45.48
C LYS A 333 -58.50 44.63 46.53
N VAL A 334 -57.82 44.64 47.70
CA VAL A 334 -58.27 44.64 49.12
C VAL A 334 -58.72 43.34 49.83
N ALA A 335 -57.94 42.95 50.85
CA ALA A 335 -58.34 42.63 52.25
C ALA A 335 -57.04 42.42 53.07
N SER A 336 -56.67 43.22 54.07
CA SER A 336 -57.17 43.40 55.45
C SER A 336 -57.04 42.19 56.38
N SER A 337 -56.02 42.22 57.27
CA SER A 337 -56.09 41.76 58.68
C SER A 337 -54.90 42.38 59.44
N SER A 338 -55.09 43.47 60.20
CA SER A 338 -55.40 43.51 61.64
C SER A 338 -54.35 42.86 62.54
N GLY A 339 -53.68 43.69 63.34
CA GLY A 339 -52.73 43.33 64.39
C GLY A 339 -52.29 44.57 65.16
N MET A 340 -52.92 44.78 66.32
CA MET A 340 -52.94 45.98 67.15
C MET A 340 -51.89 45.92 68.27
N ASN A 341 -51.24 47.05 68.59
CA ASN A 341 -50.67 47.48 69.89
C ASN A 341 -49.46 48.40 69.64
N SER A 342 -49.15 49.47 70.37
CA SER A 342 -49.81 50.37 71.33
C SER A 342 -48.69 51.28 71.85
N ASN A 343 -48.88 52.60 71.84
CA ASN A 343 -48.28 53.60 72.76
C ASN A 343 -46.73 53.73 72.82
N SER A 344 -46.07 54.88 72.99
CA SER A 344 -46.48 56.24 73.38
C SER A 344 -45.23 57.15 73.34
N THR A 345 -45.48 58.45 73.07
CA THR A 345 -44.83 59.64 73.67
C THR A 345 -43.30 59.84 73.68
N PHE A 346 -42.90 60.92 72.98
CA PHE A 346 -42.40 62.19 73.55
C PHE A 346 -40.99 62.28 74.20
N GLY A 347 -40.22 63.24 73.70
CA GLY A 347 -38.94 63.75 74.24
C GLY A 347 -37.77 63.46 73.30
N GLY A 348 -36.91 64.39 72.89
CA GLY A 348 -36.67 65.78 73.23
C GLY A 348 -35.42 66.23 72.45
N ARG A 349 -35.25 67.55 72.33
CA ARG A 349 -34.03 68.30 71.92
C ARG A 349 -32.75 67.46 71.73
N PHE A 350 -32.17 67.48 70.54
CA PHE A 350 -31.09 68.38 70.11
C PHE A 350 -30.91 68.28 68.59
#